data_AF-A0A011PD11-F1
#
_entry.id   AF-A0A011PD11-F1
#
_cell.length_a   1.000
_cell.length_b   1.000
_cell.length_c   1.000
_cell.angle_alpha   90.00
_cell.angle_beta   90.00
_cell.angle_gamma   90.00
#
_symmetry.space_group_name_H-M   'P 1'
#
loop_
_entity.id
_entity.type
_entity.pdbx_description
1 polymer ?
#
loop_
_entity_poly.entity_id
_entity_poly.type
_entity_poly.pdbx_seq_one_letter_code
_entity_poly.pdbx_strand_id
1 'polypeptide(L)'
;MQAASLDSLASMMQAARQVVVFSGAGLSADSGIPTFRDGATGLWNNVDPDEVASIQGFLRNPRRVWSWLLQLKALVDERRPNPGHLAIARLEELCAAKRFTVITQNIDGYHALAGNDDVLEVHGTIHRVRCHRHCGYVAGWDQTASEPFACPDCGAPVRPDLVMFGEMLDEGVFAAAQARSLHADVFFCVGTSFTVQPAARLPVCPACRSGPSTPAPRWLKSTRIPRR
;
A
#
# COMPACT_ATOMS: atom_id res chain seq x y z
N MET A 1 17.63 15.34 -18.18
CA MET A 1 16.43 15.98 -17.61
C MET A 1 16.89 16.86 -16.47
N GLN A 2 16.61 18.16 -16.49
CA GLN A 2 16.66 18.94 -15.25
C GLN A 2 15.53 18.40 -14.36
N ALA A 3 15.86 18.01 -13.13
CA ALA A 3 14.84 17.80 -12.13
C ALA A 3 13.98 19.07 -12.08
N ALA A 4 12.65 18.94 -12.08
CA ALA A 4 11.80 20.08 -11.77
C ALA A 4 12.29 20.65 -10.43
N SER A 5 12.56 21.96 -10.39
CA SER A 5 12.96 22.60 -9.15
C SER A 5 11.85 22.45 -8.11
N LEU A 6 12.21 22.55 -6.82
CA LEU A 6 11.21 22.58 -5.76
C LEU A 6 10.19 23.71 -5.96
N ASP A 7 10.61 24.83 -6.57
CA ASP A 7 9.73 25.96 -6.90
C ASP A 7 8.69 25.59 -7.98
N SER A 8 9.10 24.82 -8.99
CA SER A 8 8.19 24.31 -10.02
C SER A 8 7.17 23.34 -9.43
N LEU A 9 7.62 22.42 -8.57
CA LEU A 9 6.72 21.52 -7.85
C LEU A 9 5.77 22.28 -6.94
N ALA A 10 6.26 23.28 -6.19
CA ALA A 10 5.43 24.12 -5.33
C ALA A 10 4.36 24.86 -6.14
N SER A 11 4.70 25.37 -7.31
CA SER A 11 3.76 26.04 -8.23
C SER A 11 2.69 25.07 -8.74
N MET A 12 3.08 23.86 -9.15
CA MET A 12 2.14 22.80 -9.55
C MET A 12 1.20 22.43 -8.40
N MET A 13 1.75 22.27 -7.19
CA MET A 13 0.99 21.96 -5.98
C MET A 13 0.00 23.07 -5.61
N GLN A 14 0.37 24.34 -5.78
CA GLN A 14 -0.52 25.49 -5.54
C GLN A 14 -1.72 25.46 -6.50
N ALA A 15 -1.49 25.15 -7.78
CA ALA A 15 -2.55 25.08 -8.80
C ALA A 15 -3.41 23.81 -8.72
N ALA A 16 -2.88 22.71 -8.19
CA ALA A 16 -3.55 21.41 -8.12
C ALA A 16 -4.85 21.48 -7.30
N ARG A 17 -5.89 20.77 -7.75
CA ARG A 17 -7.12 20.53 -7.00
C ARG A 17 -7.17 19.11 -6.46
N GLN A 18 -6.53 18.16 -7.14
CA GLN A 18 -6.43 16.76 -6.73
C GLN A 18 -4.97 16.31 -6.67
N VAL A 19 -4.54 15.88 -5.50
CA VAL A 19 -3.20 15.34 -5.23
C VAL A 19 -3.33 13.90 -4.82
N VAL A 20 -2.55 13.03 -5.45
CA VAL A 20 -2.48 11.61 -5.11
C VAL A 20 -1.07 11.24 -4.70
N VAL A 21 -0.95 10.46 -3.63
CA VAL A 21 0.30 9.81 -3.24
C VAL A 21 0.14 8.30 -3.38
N PHE A 22 0.95 7.69 -4.23
CA PHE A 22 1.03 6.24 -4.39
C PHE A 22 2.26 5.69 -3.69
N SER A 23 2.08 4.83 -2.68
CA SER A 23 3.18 4.30 -1.87
C SER A 23 3.33 2.78 -1.99
N GLY A 24 4.52 2.30 -1.64
CA GLY A 24 4.85 0.88 -1.54
C GLY A 24 5.89 0.61 -0.44
N ALA A 25 6.37 -0.63 -0.38
CA ALA A 25 7.13 -1.14 0.77
C ALA A 25 8.42 -0.36 1.07
N GLY A 26 9.03 0.26 0.05
CA GLY A 26 10.21 1.10 0.22
C GLY A 26 9.98 2.33 1.11
N LEU A 27 8.74 2.82 1.22
CA LEU A 27 8.41 3.89 2.18
C LEU A 27 8.52 3.37 3.62
N SER A 28 8.04 2.15 3.90
CA SER A 28 8.07 1.54 5.23
C SER A 28 9.43 0.92 5.60
N ALA A 29 10.37 0.84 4.65
CA ALA A 29 11.73 0.36 4.91
C ALA A 29 12.45 1.19 5.99
N ASP A 30 12.29 2.52 5.96
CA ASP A 30 12.85 3.42 6.98
C ASP A 30 12.13 3.32 8.34
N SER A 31 10.98 2.63 8.42
CA SER A 31 10.33 2.23 9.68
C SER A 31 10.89 0.92 10.24
N GLY A 32 11.87 0.31 9.56
CA GLY A 32 12.42 -1.00 9.92
C GLY A 32 11.56 -2.19 9.49
N ILE A 33 10.59 -1.97 8.60
CA ILE A 33 9.82 -3.06 7.97
C ILE A 33 10.59 -3.58 6.76
N PRO A 34 10.99 -4.86 6.74
CA PRO A 34 11.70 -5.41 5.59
C PRO A 34 10.84 -5.34 4.34
N THR A 35 11.45 -4.98 3.21
CA THR A 35 10.77 -5.08 1.92
C THR A 35 10.75 -6.53 1.44
N PHE A 36 10.03 -6.79 0.37
CA PHE A 36 9.86 -8.13 -0.17
C PHE A 36 11.14 -8.74 -0.77
N ARG A 37 11.97 -7.94 -1.45
CA ARG A 37 13.06 -8.46 -2.32
C ARG A 37 14.46 -7.88 -2.02
N ASP A 38 14.62 -7.11 -0.94
CA ASP A 38 15.90 -6.44 -0.67
C ASP A 38 16.90 -7.33 0.08
N GLY A 39 17.86 -7.89 -0.68
CA GLY A 39 19.13 -8.41 -0.16
C GLY A 39 18.96 -9.50 0.90
N ALA A 40 19.81 -9.53 1.93
CA ALA A 40 19.82 -10.55 2.98
C ALA A 40 18.63 -10.47 3.96
N THR A 41 17.89 -9.36 3.98
CA THR A 41 16.80 -9.09 4.93
C THR A 41 15.40 -9.19 4.33
N GLY A 42 15.29 -9.51 3.03
CA GLY A 42 14.00 -9.59 2.35
C GLY A 42 13.06 -10.62 2.98
N LEU A 43 11.76 -10.29 3.06
CA LEU A 43 10.75 -11.17 3.65
C LEU A 43 10.76 -12.60 3.05
N TRP A 44 11.08 -12.72 1.76
CA TRP A 44 11.09 -14.00 1.03
C TRP A 44 12.35 -14.84 1.20
N ASN A 45 13.37 -14.36 1.91
CA ASN A 45 14.62 -15.14 2.02
C ASN A 45 14.46 -16.40 2.85
N ASN A 46 13.51 -16.39 3.79
CA ASN A 46 13.33 -17.47 4.77
C ASN A 46 11.99 -18.19 4.58
N VAL A 47 11.21 -17.83 3.55
CA VAL A 47 9.90 -18.40 3.31
C VAL A 47 9.53 -18.30 1.83
N ASP A 48 8.87 -19.34 1.32
CA ASP A 48 8.31 -19.31 -0.03
C ASP A 48 7.01 -18.49 -0.04
N PRO A 49 6.95 -17.37 -0.80
CA PRO A 49 5.76 -16.51 -0.90
C PRO A 49 4.51 -17.26 -1.36
N ASP A 50 4.64 -18.30 -2.18
CA ASP A 50 3.48 -19.07 -2.64
C ASP A 50 2.83 -19.84 -1.49
N GLU A 51 3.56 -20.12 -0.42
CA GLU A 51 3.03 -20.84 0.74
C GLU A 51 2.37 -19.93 1.76
N VAL A 52 2.86 -18.71 1.92
CA VAL A 52 2.45 -17.81 3.02
C VAL A 52 1.67 -16.58 2.58
N ALA A 53 1.71 -16.22 1.30
CA ALA A 53 1.10 -15.00 0.78
C ALA A 53 0.21 -15.23 -0.46
N SER A 54 -0.06 -16.49 -0.85
CA SER A 54 -0.97 -16.83 -1.95
C SER A 54 -2.29 -17.42 -1.46
N ILE A 55 -3.36 -17.26 -2.24
CA ILE A 55 -4.66 -17.85 -1.94
C ILE A 55 -4.58 -19.38 -1.91
N GLN A 56 -3.79 -19.98 -2.79
CA GLN A 56 -3.57 -21.42 -2.83
C GLN A 56 -2.81 -21.92 -1.60
N GLY A 57 -1.80 -21.16 -1.15
CA GLY A 57 -1.08 -21.40 0.10
C GLY A 57 -2.01 -21.40 1.31
N PHE A 58 -2.91 -20.41 1.38
CA PHE A 58 -3.93 -20.33 2.43
C PHE A 58 -4.91 -21.50 2.42
N LEU A 59 -5.45 -21.87 1.25
CA LEU A 59 -6.37 -23.00 1.14
C LEU A 59 -5.69 -24.33 1.51
N ARG A 60 -4.40 -24.48 1.18
CA ARG A 60 -3.61 -25.67 1.48
C ARG A 60 -3.23 -25.78 2.96
N ASN A 61 -2.80 -24.67 3.58
CA ASN A 61 -2.38 -24.66 4.98
C ASN A 61 -2.65 -23.28 5.63
N PRO A 62 -3.90 -23.03 6.09
CA PRO A 62 -4.28 -21.72 6.61
C PRO A 62 -3.55 -21.39 7.92
N ARG A 63 -3.18 -22.40 8.71
CA ARG A 63 -2.41 -22.23 9.96
C ARG A 63 -0.99 -21.70 9.70
N ARG A 64 -0.32 -22.17 8.65
CA ARG A 64 1.02 -21.68 8.27
C ARG A 64 0.97 -20.21 7.85
N VAL A 65 0.02 -19.86 6.99
CA VAL A 65 -0.21 -18.47 6.57
C VAL A 65 -0.50 -17.58 7.78
N TRP A 66 -1.41 -18.01 8.65
CA TRP A 66 -1.79 -17.26 9.84
C TRP A 66 -0.61 -17.02 10.77
N SER A 67 0.17 -18.07 11.08
CA SER A 67 1.35 -17.96 11.94
C SER A 67 2.40 -17.01 11.37
N TRP A 68 2.63 -17.04 10.05
CA TRP A 68 3.56 -16.11 9.40
C TRP A 68 3.06 -14.67 9.47
N LEU A 69 1.76 -14.45 9.22
CA LEU A 69 1.17 -13.12 9.30
C LEU A 69 1.11 -12.57 10.73
N LEU A 70 0.98 -13.41 11.77
CA LEU A 70 1.09 -12.97 13.16
C LEU A 70 2.50 -12.46 13.49
N GLN A 71 3.55 -13.12 12.99
CA GLN A 71 4.93 -12.63 13.16
C GLN A 71 5.12 -11.28 12.47
N LEU A 72 4.59 -11.13 11.25
CA LEU A 72 4.62 -9.86 10.54
C LEU A 72 3.82 -8.78 11.27
N LYS A 73 2.64 -9.13 11.81
CA LYS A 73 1.81 -8.20 12.59
C LYS A 73 2.52 -7.73 13.86
N ALA A 74 3.14 -8.64 14.62
CA ALA A 74 3.92 -8.28 15.79
C ALA A 74 5.05 -7.29 15.43
N LEU A 75 5.78 -7.56 14.34
CA LEU A 75 6.81 -6.64 13.84
C LEU A 75 6.23 -5.27 13.44
N VAL A 76 5.07 -5.23 12.79
CA VAL A 76 4.40 -3.96 12.44
C VAL A 76 3.97 -3.19 13.68
N ASP A 77 3.36 -3.87 14.66
CA ASP A 77 2.83 -3.25 15.88
C ASP A 77 3.95 -2.71 16.80
N GLU A 78 5.15 -3.30 16.75
CA GLU A 78 6.35 -2.82 17.46
C GLU A 78 6.97 -1.56 16.82
N ARG A 79 6.63 -1.27 15.57
CA ARG A 79 7.23 -0.19 14.77
C ARG A 79 6.25 0.96 14.60
N ARG A 80 6.73 2.06 14.02
CA ARG A 80 5.97 3.32 13.92
C ARG A 80 6.15 3.96 12.54
N PRO A 81 5.24 4.86 12.12
CA PRO A 81 5.43 5.65 10.92
C PRO A 81 6.74 6.45 11.01
N ASN A 82 7.50 6.45 9.91
CA ASN A 82 8.77 7.18 9.81
C ASN A 82 8.55 8.62 9.30
N PRO A 83 9.61 9.47 9.23
CA PRO A 83 9.48 10.84 8.73
C PRO A 83 8.87 10.97 7.33
N GLY A 84 8.99 9.97 6.47
CA GLY A 84 8.34 9.97 5.15
C GLY A 84 6.81 9.93 5.25
N HIS A 85 6.27 9.09 6.14
CA HIS A 85 4.83 9.04 6.41
C HIS A 85 4.33 10.35 7.04
N LEU A 86 5.06 10.85 8.04
CA LEU A 86 4.74 12.11 8.71
C LEU A 86 4.79 13.31 7.75
N ALA A 87 5.72 13.30 6.80
CA ALA A 87 5.79 14.32 5.75
C ALA A 87 4.58 14.26 4.81
N ILE A 88 4.08 13.06 4.49
CA ILE A 88 2.88 12.88 3.66
C ILE A 88 1.62 13.35 4.42
N ALA A 89 1.48 13.01 5.71
CA ALA A 89 0.42 13.55 6.57
C ALA A 89 0.47 15.08 6.65
N ARG A 90 1.66 15.64 6.87
CA ARG A 90 1.84 17.10 6.87
C ARG A 90 1.50 17.73 5.51
N LEU A 91 1.80 17.05 4.40
CA LEU A 91 1.45 17.53 3.07
C LEU A 91 -0.07 17.57 2.87
N GLU A 92 -0.80 16.57 3.37
CA GLU A 92 -2.26 16.54 3.36
C GLU A 92 -2.85 17.73 4.12
N GLU A 93 -2.34 18.01 5.33
CA GLU A 93 -2.75 19.18 6.13
C GLU A 93 -2.54 20.50 5.36
N LEU A 94 -1.39 20.66 4.71
CA LEU A 94 -1.11 21.83 3.87
C LEU A 94 -2.01 21.90 2.63
N CYS A 95 -2.58 20.77 2.22
CA CYS A 95 -3.50 20.64 1.11
C CYS A 95 -4.97 20.61 1.56
N ALA A 96 -5.33 21.05 2.78
CA ALA A 96 -6.69 20.92 3.34
C ALA A 96 -7.83 21.48 2.46
N ALA A 97 -7.56 22.43 1.57
CA ALA A 97 -8.54 22.97 0.63
C ALA A 97 -8.63 22.18 -0.71
N LYS A 98 -7.92 21.06 -0.82
CA LYS A 98 -7.78 20.24 -2.02
C LYS A 98 -8.24 18.81 -1.69
N ARG A 99 -8.50 18.02 -2.73
CA ARG A 99 -8.64 16.58 -2.56
C ARG A 99 -7.25 15.98 -2.47
N PHE A 100 -6.92 15.39 -1.33
CA PHE A 100 -5.69 14.64 -1.12
C PHE A 100 -6.07 13.18 -0.89
N THR A 101 -5.42 12.25 -1.59
CA THR A 101 -5.68 10.81 -1.40
C THR A 101 -4.36 10.06 -1.38
N VAL A 102 -4.20 9.18 -0.39
CA VAL A 102 -3.12 8.21 -0.35
C VAL A 102 -3.62 6.88 -0.90
N ILE A 103 -2.94 6.35 -1.90
CA ILE A 103 -3.15 4.99 -2.41
C ILE A 103 -1.93 4.17 -1.99
N THR A 104 -2.10 3.19 -1.12
CA THR A 104 -0.97 2.40 -0.60
C THR A 104 -1.09 0.94 -0.98
N GLN A 105 0.04 0.37 -1.43
CA GLN A 105 0.20 -1.08 -1.58
C GLN A 105 0.56 -1.77 -0.26
N ASN A 106 0.93 -0.98 0.76
CA ASN A 106 1.35 -1.51 2.05
C ASN A 106 0.12 -1.88 2.89
N ILE A 107 0.32 -2.86 3.77
CA ILE A 107 -0.72 -3.41 4.65
C ILE A 107 -0.50 -3.01 6.12
N ASP A 108 0.49 -2.15 6.38
CA ASP A 108 0.98 -1.82 7.72
C ASP A 108 0.11 -0.80 8.47
N GLY A 109 -0.79 -0.10 7.78
CA GLY A 109 -1.64 0.95 8.36
C GLY A 109 -0.91 2.23 8.75
N TYR A 110 0.36 2.43 8.36
CA TYR A 110 1.15 3.57 8.83
C TYR A 110 0.72 4.92 8.28
N HIS A 111 0.05 4.98 7.15
CA HIS A 111 -0.53 6.23 6.66
C HIS A 111 -1.63 6.74 7.58
N ALA A 112 -2.60 5.88 7.92
CA ALA A 112 -3.65 6.23 8.87
C ALA A 112 -3.05 6.58 10.24
N LEU A 113 -2.08 5.79 10.73
CA LEU A 113 -1.41 6.06 12.00
C LEU A 113 -0.57 7.37 11.99
N ALA A 114 -0.08 7.80 10.83
CA ALA A 114 0.61 9.08 10.67
C ALA A 114 -0.36 10.28 10.59
N GLY A 115 -1.67 10.04 10.45
CA GLY A 115 -2.71 11.07 10.38
C GLY A 115 -3.24 11.37 8.98
N ASN A 116 -3.03 10.48 7.99
CA ASN A 116 -3.70 10.61 6.69
C ASN A 116 -5.17 10.16 6.79
N ASP A 117 -6.09 10.92 6.19
CA ASP A 117 -7.54 10.67 6.30
C ASP A 117 -8.08 9.80 5.14
N ASP A 118 -7.83 10.18 3.88
CA ASP A 118 -8.30 9.43 2.68
C ASP A 118 -7.24 8.43 2.21
N VAL A 119 -7.18 7.27 2.88
CA VAL A 119 -6.23 6.18 2.59
C VAL A 119 -6.93 4.99 1.91
N LEU A 120 -6.51 4.68 0.69
CA LEU A 120 -6.94 3.52 -0.09
C LEU A 120 -5.88 2.41 0.00
N GLU A 121 -6.10 1.46 0.92
CA GLU A 121 -5.27 0.27 1.12
C GLU A 121 -5.61 -0.82 0.09
N VAL A 122 -4.99 -0.77 -1.10
CA VAL A 122 -5.41 -1.64 -2.22
C VAL A 122 -5.16 -3.12 -1.98
N HIS A 123 -4.27 -3.48 -1.05
CA HIS A 123 -4.00 -4.86 -0.64
C HIS A 123 -4.61 -5.24 0.71
N GLY A 124 -5.53 -4.41 1.24
CA GLY A 124 -6.10 -4.61 2.56
C GLY A 124 -5.13 -4.21 3.69
N THR A 125 -5.40 -4.69 4.90
CA THR A 125 -4.71 -4.25 6.12
C THR A 125 -4.45 -5.39 7.09
N ILE A 126 -3.28 -5.38 7.73
CA ILE A 126 -2.89 -6.39 8.72
C ILE A 126 -3.63 -6.22 10.06
N HIS A 127 -4.40 -5.15 10.21
CA HIS A 127 -5.11 -4.82 11.45
C HIS A 127 -6.53 -5.38 11.52
N ARG A 128 -6.97 -6.09 10.49
CA ARG A 128 -8.33 -6.66 10.39
C ARG A 128 -8.31 -8.12 9.96
N VAL A 129 -9.40 -8.80 10.28
CA VAL A 129 -9.79 -10.10 9.75
C VAL A 129 -11.12 -9.98 9.03
N ARG A 130 -11.32 -10.82 8.01
CA ARG A 130 -12.58 -10.94 7.26
C ARG A 130 -13.00 -12.40 7.10
N CYS A 131 -14.30 -12.62 6.89
CA CYS A 131 -14.78 -13.92 6.44
C CYS A 131 -14.25 -14.24 5.04
N HIS A 132 -13.70 -15.44 4.85
CA HIS A 132 -13.21 -15.90 3.55
C HIS A 132 -14.30 -15.98 2.48
N ARG A 133 -15.57 -16.22 2.86
CA ARG A 133 -16.72 -16.21 1.92
C ARG A 133 -17.29 -14.82 1.67
N HIS A 134 -16.72 -13.76 2.25
CA HIS A 134 -17.21 -12.40 2.10
C HIS A 134 -18.70 -12.23 2.51
N CYS A 135 -19.12 -12.88 3.59
CA CYS A 135 -20.51 -12.77 4.09
C CYS A 135 -20.84 -11.45 4.79
N GLY A 136 -19.89 -10.50 4.84
CA GLY A 136 -20.01 -9.22 5.54
C GLY A 136 -19.24 -9.14 6.87
N TYR A 137 -18.86 -10.28 7.47
CA TYR A 137 -18.09 -10.28 8.73
C TYR A 137 -16.70 -9.69 8.53
N VAL A 138 -16.42 -8.62 9.27
CA VAL A 138 -15.11 -7.96 9.39
C VAL A 138 -14.92 -7.56 10.85
N ALA A 139 -13.72 -7.76 11.38
CA ALA A 139 -13.36 -7.37 12.74
C ALA A 139 -11.90 -6.92 12.83
N GLY A 140 -11.54 -6.18 13.88
CA GLY A 140 -10.14 -5.94 14.20
C GLY A 140 -9.40 -7.26 14.47
N TRP A 141 -8.15 -7.37 14.03
CA TRP A 141 -7.35 -8.56 14.27
C TRP A 141 -6.68 -8.48 15.64
N ASP A 142 -7.31 -9.11 16.63
CA ASP A 142 -6.69 -9.37 17.93
C ASP A 142 -5.66 -10.50 17.79
N GLN A 143 -4.42 -10.25 18.24
CA GLN A 143 -3.33 -11.22 18.21
C GLN A 143 -3.59 -12.44 19.10
N THR A 144 -4.55 -12.37 20.05
CA THR A 144 -4.98 -13.55 20.83
C THR A 144 -5.63 -14.63 19.96
N ALA A 145 -6.18 -14.25 18.79
CA ALA A 145 -6.58 -15.20 17.76
C ALA A 145 -5.33 -15.78 17.08
N SER A 146 -4.71 -16.76 17.72
CA SER A 146 -3.47 -17.40 17.29
C SER A 146 -3.65 -18.39 16.13
N GLU A 147 -4.91 -18.74 15.81
CA GLU A 147 -5.27 -19.66 14.74
C GLU A 147 -6.50 -19.18 13.94
N PRO A 148 -6.68 -19.64 12.68
CA PRO A 148 -7.91 -19.43 11.94
C PRO A 148 -9.13 -19.99 12.68
N PHE A 149 -10.22 -19.25 12.68
CA PHE A 149 -11.46 -19.60 13.37
C PHE A 149 -12.67 -19.52 12.42
N ALA A 150 -13.80 -20.09 12.86
CA ALA A 150 -15.04 -20.03 12.09
C ALA A 150 -15.71 -18.66 12.22
N CYS A 151 -16.18 -18.12 11.09
CA CYS A 151 -16.92 -16.87 11.04
C CYS A 151 -18.22 -17.02 11.86
N PRO A 152 -18.51 -16.08 12.77
CA PRO A 152 -19.70 -16.17 13.62
C PRO A 152 -21.00 -16.07 12.82
N ASP A 153 -20.98 -15.43 11.64
CA ASP A 153 -22.18 -15.18 10.85
C ASP A 153 -22.55 -16.33 9.91
N CYS A 154 -21.56 -17.08 9.39
CA CYS A 154 -21.81 -18.11 8.37
C CYS A 154 -21.00 -19.41 8.52
N GLY A 155 -20.14 -19.52 9.54
CA GLY A 155 -19.33 -20.70 9.82
C GLY A 155 -18.13 -20.91 8.88
N ALA A 156 -17.97 -20.11 7.82
CA ALA A 156 -16.81 -20.22 6.93
C ALA A 156 -15.52 -19.74 7.61
N PRO A 157 -14.32 -20.16 7.15
CA PRO A 157 -13.07 -19.71 7.75
C PRO A 157 -12.91 -18.19 7.74
N VAL A 158 -12.43 -17.64 8.85
CA VAL A 158 -11.94 -16.26 8.95
C VAL A 158 -10.46 -16.24 8.60
N ARG A 159 -10.02 -15.15 7.98
CA ARG A 159 -8.63 -14.91 7.58
C ARG A 159 -8.25 -13.45 7.76
N PRO A 160 -6.95 -13.12 7.83
CA PRO A 160 -6.49 -11.73 7.78
C PRO A 160 -7.03 -11.03 6.52
N ASP A 161 -7.35 -9.76 6.69
CA ASP A 161 -7.99 -8.93 5.68
C ASP A 161 -6.98 -8.37 4.68
N LEU A 162 -6.25 -9.29 4.04
CA LEU A 162 -5.21 -9.02 3.07
C LEU A 162 -5.59 -9.61 1.71
N VAL A 163 -5.17 -8.95 0.63
CA VAL A 163 -5.24 -9.53 -0.71
C VAL A 163 -4.01 -10.41 -0.91
N MET A 164 -4.24 -11.70 -1.18
CA MET A 164 -3.16 -12.66 -1.44
C MET A 164 -2.85 -12.76 -2.93
N PHE A 165 -1.66 -13.26 -3.28
CA PHE A 165 -1.35 -13.60 -4.66
C PHE A 165 -2.35 -14.62 -5.22
N GLY A 166 -2.85 -14.35 -6.43
CA GLY A 166 -3.90 -15.12 -7.07
C GLY A 166 -5.33 -14.74 -6.66
N GLU A 167 -5.50 -13.77 -5.75
CA GLU A 167 -6.78 -13.20 -5.37
C GLU A 167 -7.02 -11.88 -6.13
N MET A 168 -8.28 -11.56 -6.42
CA MET A 168 -8.66 -10.26 -6.95
C MET A 168 -8.55 -9.19 -5.86
N LEU A 169 -8.18 -7.97 -6.25
CA LEU A 169 -8.30 -6.82 -5.35
C LEU A 169 -9.77 -6.53 -5.06
N ASP A 170 -10.03 -5.84 -3.95
CA ASP A 170 -11.36 -5.28 -3.70
C ASP A 170 -11.75 -4.32 -4.83
N GLU A 171 -12.88 -4.61 -5.49
CA GLU A 171 -13.32 -3.88 -6.69
C GLU A 171 -13.64 -2.42 -6.35
N GLY A 172 -14.24 -2.15 -5.19
CA GLY A 172 -14.62 -0.81 -4.76
C GLY A 172 -13.40 0.06 -4.47
N VAL A 173 -12.47 -0.45 -3.67
CA VAL A 173 -11.21 0.24 -3.32
C VAL A 173 -10.37 0.46 -4.59
N PHE A 174 -10.24 -0.57 -5.44
CA PHE A 174 -9.43 -0.46 -6.64
C PHE A 174 -10.05 0.48 -7.69
N ALA A 175 -11.37 0.47 -7.88
CA ALA A 175 -12.05 1.42 -8.76
C ALA A 175 -11.92 2.86 -8.24
N ALA A 176 -12.02 3.07 -6.92
CA ALA A 176 -11.77 4.38 -6.32
C ALA A 176 -10.31 4.83 -6.56
N ALA A 177 -9.33 3.94 -6.37
CA ALA A 177 -7.93 4.22 -6.63
C ALA A 177 -7.69 4.58 -8.11
N GLN A 178 -8.28 3.83 -9.05
CA GLN A 178 -8.22 4.15 -10.48
C GLN A 178 -8.80 5.52 -10.81
N ALA A 179 -9.98 5.84 -10.27
CA ALA A 179 -10.62 7.14 -10.49
C ALA A 179 -9.75 8.29 -9.94
N ARG A 180 -9.20 8.14 -8.73
CA ARG A 180 -8.28 9.11 -8.13
C ARG A 180 -7.04 9.32 -8.98
N SER A 181 -6.44 8.23 -9.45
CA SER A 181 -5.29 8.31 -10.34
C SER A 181 -5.57 9.02 -11.65
N LEU A 182 -6.72 8.76 -12.27
CA LEU A 182 -7.10 9.36 -13.56
C LEU A 182 -7.34 10.87 -13.46
N HIS A 183 -7.81 11.34 -12.31
CA HIS A 183 -8.17 12.74 -12.08
C HIS A 183 -7.12 13.54 -11.28
N ALA A 184 -5.96 12.94 -10.98
CA ALA A 184 -4.90 13.61 -10.25
C ALA A 184 -4.23 14.70 -11.11
N ASP A 185 -4.10 15.90 -10.55
CA ASP A 185 -3.30 16.98 -11.13
C ASP A 185 -1.81 16.79 -10.78
N VAL A 186 -1.54 16.27 -9.59
CA VAL A 186 -0.21 15.87 -9.12
C VAL A 186 -0.27 14.45 -8.56
N PHE A 187 0.67 13.61 -8.99
CA PHE A 187 0.75 12.21 -8.61
C PHE A 187 2.16 11.89 -8.11
N PHE A 188 2.32 11.70 -6.79
CA PHE A 188 3.57 11.26 -6.19
C PHE A 188 3.67 9.74 -6.19
N CYS A 189 4.84 9.19 -6.51
CA CYS A 189 5.13 7.78 -6.32
C CYS A 189 6.29 7.61 -5.35
N VAL A 190 6.08 6.89 -4.26
CA VAL A 190 7.03 6.84 -3.14
C VAL A 190 7.32 5.39 -2.75
N GLY A 191 8.59 4.98 -2.83
CA GLY A 191 9.02 3.69 -2.29
C GLY A 191 8.38 2.46 -2.94
N THR A 192 8.11 2.49 -4.24
CA THR A 192 7.54 1.34 -4.97
C THR A 192 8.39 0.93 -6.17
N SER A 193 8.43 -0.37 -6.45
CA SER A 193 9.11 -0.97 -7.61
C SER A 193 8.28 -0.95 -8.89
N PHE A 194 6.96 -0.72 -8.78
CA PHE A 194 5.98 -0.86 -9.87
C PHE A 194 5.98 -2.25 -10.53
N THR A 195 6.20 -3.31 -9.76
CA THR A 195 6.22 -4.69 -10.29
C THR A 195 4.95 -5.49 -9.99
N VAL A 196 4.23 -5.15 -8.92
CA VAL A 196 3.05 -5.93 -8.48
C VAL A 196 1.81 -5.42 -9.20
N GLN A 197 1.22 -6.30 -10.01
CA GLN A 197 0.00 -6.01 -10.76
C GLN A 197 -1.24 -6.36 -9.93
N PRO A 198 -2.38 -5.65 -10.13
CA PRO A 198 -2.57 -4.56 -11.09
C PRO A 198 -2.21 -3.16 -10.53
N ALA A 199 -1.83 -3.04 -9.25
CA ALA A 199 -1.53 -1.77 -8.59
C ALA A 199 -0.44 -0.93 -9.30
N ALA A 200 0.57 -1.59 -9.87
CA ALA A 200 1.64 -0.95 -10.65
C ALA A 200 1.15 -0.15 -11.87
N ARG A 201 -0.10 -0.32 -12.31
CA ARG A 201 -0.71 0.44 -13.41
C ARG A 201 -1.51 1.65 -12.93
N LEU A 202 -1.73 1.81 -11.63
CA LEU A 202 -2.47 2.94 -11.07
C LEU A 202 -1.78 4.28 -11.31
N PRO A 203 -0.44 4.39 -11.27
CA PRO A 203 0.26 5.57 -11.75
C PRO A 203 0.00 5.74 -13.25
N VAL A 204 -1.07 6.44 -13.59
CA VAL A 204 -1.37 6.90 -14.94
C VAL A 204 -1.01 8.38 -14.97
N CYS A 205 -0.19 8.77 -15.94
CA CYS A 205 0.19 10.16 -16.16
C CYS A 205 -0.74 10.75 -17.24
N PRO A 206 -1.70 11.63 -16.90
CA PRO A 206 -2.54 12.29 -17.90
C PRO A 206 -1.71 13.18 -18.84
N ALA A 207 -0.68 13.86 -18.33
CA ALA A 207 0.26 14.68 -19.11
C ALA A 207 1.06 13.88 -20.16
N CYS A 208 1.18 12.56 -19.98
CA CYS A 208 1.84 11.67 -20.92
C CYS A 208 0.92 11.24 -22.09
N ARG A 209 -0.37 11.61 -22.05
CA ARG A 209 -1.35 11.33 -23.12
C ARG A 209 -1.58 12.52 -24.06
N SER A 210 -1.18 13.74 -23.69
CA SER A 210 -1.47 14.97 -24.44
C SER A 210 -0.30 15.50 -25.28
N GLY A 211 0.81 14.76 -25.39
CA GLY A 211 1.94 15.10 -26.28
C GLY A 211 1.95 14.22 -27.53
N PRO A 212 2.21 14.75 -28.74
CA PRO A 212 2.39 13.92 -29.92
C PRO A 212 3.64 13.05 -29.73
N SER A 213 3.43 11.72 -29.75
CA SER A 213 4.47 10.68 -29.77
C SER A 213 5.57 10.81 -28.69
N THR A 214 5.28 10.36 -27.47
CA THR A 214 6.32 10.01 -26.49
C THR A 214 6.22 8.53 -26.10
N PRO A 215 7.33 7.77 -26.06
CA PRO A 215 7.33 6.38 -25.63
C PRO A 215 7.02 6.30 -24.12
N ALA A 216 6.58 5.12 -23.69
CA ALA A 216 6.09 4.77 -22.35
C ALA A 216 6.77 5.51 -21.17
N PRO A 217 6.02 5.86 -20.11
CA PRO A 217 6.53 6.69 -19.02
C PRO A 217 7.75 6.04 -18.35
N ARG A 218 8.90 6.72 -18.45
CA ARG A 218 10.10 6.40 -17.67
C ARG A 218 9.99 7.08 -16.31
N TRP A 219 9.58 6.31 -15.30
CA TRP A 219 9.44 6.72 -13.90
C TRP A 219 10.76 7.27 -13.32
N LEU A 220 10.71 8.45 -12.68
CA LEU A 220 11.82 8.98 -11.88
C LEU A 220 12.00 8.08 -10.65
N LYS A 221 13.09 7.30 -10.64
CA LYS A 221 13.58 6.65 -9.41
C LYS A 221 14.19 7.75 -8.53
N SER A 222 13.54 8.06 -7.41
CA SER A 222 14.15 8.89 -6.37
C SER A 222 15.39 8.16 -5.85
N THR A 223 16.57 8.67 -6.19
CA THR A 223 17.84 8.26 -5.59
C THR A 223 17.89 8.77 -4.16
N ARG A 224 18.20 7.86 -3.22
CA ARG A 224 18.34 8.07 -1.77
C ARG A 224 18.78 9.49 -1.42
N ILE A 225 18.00 10.16 -0.57
CA ILE A 225 18.41 11.39 0.12
C ILE A 225 19.64 11.04 0.97
N PRO A 226 20.78 11.74 0.86
CA PRO A 226 21.94 11.47 1.70
C PRO A 226 21.58 11.76 3.16
N ARG A 227 21.78 10.77 4.03
CA ARG A 227 21.75 10.99 5.47
C ARG A 227 22.93 11.91 5.81
N ARG A 228 22.64 13.07 6.39
CA ARG A 228 23.65 13.90 7.07
C ARG A 228 24.00 13.28 8.40
#